data_AF-A0A1X0PAP2-F1
#
_entry.id   AF-A0A1X0PAP2-F1
#
_cell.length_a   1.000
_cell.length_b   1.000
_cell.length_c   1.000
_cell.angle_alpha   90.00
_cell.angle_beta   90.00
_cell.angle_gamma   90.00
#
_symmetry.space_group_name_H-M   'P 1'
#
loop_
_entity.id
_entity.type
_entity.pdbx_description
1 polymer ?
#
loop_
_entity_poly.entity_id
_entity_poly.type
_entity_poly.pdbx_seq_one_letter_code
_entity_poly.pdbx_strand_id
1 'polypeptide(L)'
;MALTHGTRAKFSRFTAIVERARRLLYTGPAGTNGIRALSRSLGVAVDAGGTLVEKTKFIQALNSNGVPLSDDDVDAIMHVLDRNGEGMLDPVDFIAALRLDLTPMKRTWVIRVWYIFNQNRDGTIKIDELVEKFNPSGHPDVVKGERSEQDVREEFEATFNSTTNPDGVITRQEFEEYYSCVAGLCPDDSSFVDLMRGIWPTAVSVPSKPSGSVTMQRNECNTTFKAAQTASEKLAVNTVRQYAADLNELIRTVHRPSVMGAPYAVRQLSLLLREMDNEKRFFLPRDVFLGAMWKKRLYFTDAEDLLSVLDTRGDGSVDYLLYLQILLPQIPPARIMMIERLWELFPKDICGTIDIMEIHSRFHAKDGEEKNAFLSAWDVRSAINRRITLEELVEWYTPISATIQLDKDFDILLKRQWSLE
;
A
#
# COMPACT_ATOMS: atom_id res chain seq x y z
N MET A 1 -35.14 0.56 15.00
CA MET A 1 -33.93 1.03 15.72
C MET A 1 -33.17 -0.07 16.47
N ALA A 2 -33.68 -1.31 16.64
CA ALA A 2 -32.92 -2.39 17.30
C ALA A 2 -32.01 -3.21 16.35
N LEU A 3 -32.34 -3.28 15.05
CA LEU A 3 -31.56 -4.02 14.03
C LEU A 3 -30.17 -3.41 13.75
N THR A 4 -29.96 -2.12 14.05
CA THR A 4 -28.69 -1.42 13.78
C THR A 4 -27.64 -1.62 14.88
N HIS A 5 -28.06 -1.88 16.12
CA HIS A 5 -27.14 -2.08 17.24
C HIS A 5 -26.44 -3.44 17.17
N GLY A 6 -27.17 -4.51 16.83
CA GLY A 6 -26.61 -5.86 16.69
C GLY A 6 -25.56 -5.94 15.58
N THR A 7 -25.84 -5.35 14.41
CA THR A 7 -24.90 -5.29 13.29
C THR A 7 -23.65 -4.49 13.65
N ARG A 8 -23.80 -3.31 14.27
CA ARG A 8 -22.65 -2.49 14.69
C ARG A 8 -21.77 -3.19 15.72
N ALA A 9 -22.37 -3.93 16.66
CA ALA A 9 -21.64 -4.73 17.64
C ALA A 9 -20.84 -5.86 16.96
N LYS A 10 -21.43 -6.55 15.97
CA LYS A 10 -20.73 -7.58 15.20
C LYS A 10 -19.57 -7.04 14.38
N PHE A 11 -19.71 -5.87 13.74
CA PHE A 11 -18.60 -5.20 13.05
C PHE A 11 -17.47 -4.81 14.01
N SER A 12 -17.81 -4.21 15.16
CA SER A 12 -16.81 -3.88 16.19
C SER A 12 -16.08 -5.13 16.70
N ARG A 13 -16.81 -6.25 16.84
CA ARG A 13 -16.22 -7.53 17.22
C ARG A 13 -15.31 -8.08 16.12
N PHE A 14 -15.72 -8.02 14.86
CA PHE A 14 -14.89 -8.41 13.72
C PHE A 14 -13.55 -7.66 13.71
N THR A 15 -13.57 -6.33 13.90
CA THR A 15 -12.33 -5.55 14.01
C THR A 15 -11.46 -6.02 15.18
N ALA A 16 -12.04 -6.29 16.36
CA ALA A 16 -11.29 -6.81 17.49
C ALA A 16 -10.69 -8.20 17.24
N ILE A 17 -11.40 -9.06 16.50
CA ILE A 17 -10.92 -10.39 16.10
C ILE A 17 -9.73 -10.26 15.15
N VAL A 18 -9.82 -9.39 14.15
CA VAL A 18 -8.74 -9.12 13.19
C VAL A 18 -7.48 -8.63 13.91
N GLU A 19 -7.61 -7.67 14.83
CA GLU A 19 -6.49 -7.18 15.63
C GLU A 19 -5.85 -8.28 16.49
N ARG A 20 -6.69 -9.11 17.13
CA ARG A 20 -6.22 -10.24 17.95
C ARG A 20 -5.53 -11.30 17.09
N ALA A 21 -6.13 -11.68 15.97
CA ALA A 21 -5.59 -12.67 15.04
C ALA A 21 -4.25 -12.21 14.48
N ARG A 22 -4.16 -10.95 14.03
CA ARG A 22 -2.91 -10.34 13.56
C ARG A 22 -1.82 -10.43 14.63
N ARG A 23 -2.12 -10.03 15.87
CA ARG A 23 -1.17 -10.12 16.99
C ARG A 23 -0.70 -11.56 17.22
N LEU A 24 -1.62 -12.52 17.25
CA LEU A 24 -1.29 -13.93 17.51
C LEU A 24 -0.43 -14.53 16.41
N LEU A 25 -0.79 -14.31 15.14
CA LEU A 25 0.00 -14.75 13.99
C LEU A 25 1.41 -14.16 14.03
N TYR A 26 1.50 -12.89 14.40
CA TYR A 26 2.73 -12.14 14.48
C TYR A 26 3.64 -12.63 15.62
N THR A 27 3.09 -12.91 16.81
CA THR A 27 3.84 -13.47 17.95
C THR A 27 4.04 -14.99 17.86
N GLY A 28 3.47 -15.61 16.85
CA GLY A 28 3.52 -17.06 16.64
C GLY A 28 4.87 -17.52 16.11
N PRO A 29 5.05 -18.84 15.95
CA PRO A 29 6.31 -19.43 15.49
C PRO A 29 6.71 -19.00 14.06
N ALA A 30 5.74 -18.55 13.25
CA ALA A 30 5.99 -18.05 11.90
C ALA A 30 6.40 -16.58 11.85
N GLY A 31 6.35 -15.84 12.97
CA GLY A 31 6.80 -14.45 13.07
C GLY A 31 6.18 -13.54 12.00
N THR A 32 7.03 -12.84 11.25
CA THR A 32 6.65 -11.93 10.14
C THR A 32 5.88 -12.64 9.02
N ASN A 33 6.03 -13.95 8.89
CA ASN A 33 5.34 -14.81 7.92
C ASN A 33 4.01 -15.39 8.40
N GLY A 34 3.55 -15.07 9.62
CA GLY A 34 2.33 -15.65 10.18
C GLY A 34 1.09 -15.48 9.29
N ILE A 35 0.90 -14.31 8.68
CA ILE A 35 -0.21 -14.07 7.74
C ILE A 35 -0.06 -14.93 6.48
N ARG A 36 1.15 -15.05 5.94
CA ARG A 36 1.43 -15.86 4.74
C ARG A 36 1.20 -17.35 5.00
N ALA A 37 1.65 -17.84 6.16
CA ALA A 37 1.45 -19.23 6.59
C ALA A 37 -0.04 -19.56 6.73
N LEU A 38 -0.82 -18.66 7.35
CA LEU A 38 -2.27 -18.80 7.42
C LEU A 38 -2.91 -18.81 6.04
N SER A 39 -2.52 -17.88 5.15
CA SER A 39 -3.00 -17.81 3.76
C SER A 39 -2.77 -19.14 3.01
N ARG A 40 -1.57 -19.75 3.12
CA ARG A 40 -1.31 -21.08 2.53
C ARG A 40 -2.12 -22.20 3.20
N SER A 41 -2.27 -22.18 4.52
CA SER A 41 -3.08 -23.16 5.25
C SER A 41 -4.57 -23.12 4.86
N LEU A 42 -5.06 -21.94 4.46
CA LEU A 42 -6.41 -21.76 3.93
C LEU A 42 -6.54 -22.20 2.46
N GLY A 43 -5.43 -22.54 1.80
CA GLY A 43 -5.40 -22.93 0.39
C GLY A 43 -5.44 -21.75 -0.57
N VAL A 44 -5.06 -20.54 -0.13
CA VAL A 44 -4.96 -19.37 -1.00
C VAL A 44 -3.76 -19.55 -1.92
N ALA A 45 -4.04 -19.93 -3.16
CA ALA A 45 -3.07 -19.99 -4.24
C ALA A 45 -2.97 -18.64 -4.97
N VAL A 46 -4.11 -18.01 -5.21
CA VAL A 46 -4.23 -16.74 -5.95
C VAL A 46 -4.68 -15.65 -4.99
N ASP A 47 -3.91 -14.56 -4.96
CA ASP A 47 -4.12 -13.42 -4.07
C ASP A 47 -5.40 -12.63 -4.35
N ALA A 48 -5.91 -12.70 -5.57
CA ALA A 48 -7.24 -12.23 -5.92
C ALA A 48 -8.35 -13.08 -5.27
N GLY A 49 -8.10 -14.29 -4.79
CA GLY A 49 -9.15 -15.15 -4.22
C GLY A 49 -10.13 -15.67 -5.27
N GLY A 50 -11.39 -15.86 -4.87
CA GLY A 50 -12.45 -16.47 -5.68
C GLY A 50 -12.68 -17.96 -5.39
N THR A 51 -11.87 -18.57 -4.52
CA THR A 51 -12.12 -19.93 -4.04
C THR A 51 -12.74 -19.87 -2.65
N LEU A 52 -13.99 -20.32 -2.56
CA LEU A 52 -14.72 -20.37 -1.30
C LEU A 52 -14.28 -21.56 -0.44
N VAL A 53 -14.31 -21.37 0.89
CA VAL A 53 -14.08 -22.41 1.88
C VAL A 53 -15.25 -22.51 2.86
N GLU A 54 -15.52 -23.74 3.30
CA GLU A 54 -16.48 -23.99 4.37
C GLU A 54 -16.01 -23.40 5.70
N LYS A 55 -16.99 -22.93 6.49
CA LYS A 55 -16.79 -22.47 7.87
C LYS A 55 -15.91 -23.41 8.72
N THR A 56 -16.11 -24.71 8.60
CA THR A 56 -15.35 -25.74 9.35
C THR A 56 -13.87 -25.74 9.00
N LYS A 57 -13.54 -25.72 7.70
CA LYS A 57 -12.17 -25.65 7.19
C LYS A 57 -11.48 -24.36 7.60
N PHE A 58 -12.19 -23.24 7.54
CA PHE A 58 -11.67 -21.94 7.96
C PHE A 58 -11.27 -21.93 9.44
N ILE A 59 -12.13 -22.44 10.33
CA ILE A 59 -11.86 -22.53 11.77
C ILE A 59 -10.67 -23.46 12.05
N GLN A 60 -10.61 -24.61 11.37
CA GLN A 60 -9.49 -25.55 11.50
C GLN A 60 -8.16 -24.89 11.13
N ALA A 61 -8.10 -24.18 10.00
CA ALA A 61 -6.89 -23.48 9.56
C ALA A 61 -6.44 -22.42 10.57
N LEU A 62 -7.36 -21.61 11.11
CA LEU A 62 -7.04 -20.61 12.14
C LEU A 62 -6.49 -21.24 13.42
N ASN A 63 -7.13 -22.31 13.92
CA ASN A 63 -6.65 -23.04 15.09
C ASN A 63 -5.26 -23.63 14.88
N SER A 64 -5.00 -24.24 13.72
CA SER A 64 -3.69 -24.80 13.37
C SER A 64 -2.59 -23.74 13.26
N ASN A 65 -2.95 -22.48 12.97
CA ASN A 65 -2.02 -21.34 12.95
C ASN A 65 -2.00 -20.54 14.27
N GLY A 66 -2.54 -21.11 15.36
CA GLY A 66 -2.46 -20.49 16.69
C GLY A 66 -3.45 -19.33 16.91
N VAL A 67 -4.52 -19.26 16.12
CA VAL A 67 -5.58 -18.25 16.24
C VAL A 67 -6.89 -18.91 16.70
N PRO A 68 -7.08 -19.14 18.01
CA PRO A 68 -8.33 -19.68 18.53
C PRO A 68 -9.47 -18.66 18.42
N LEU A 69 -10.65 -19.15 18.06
CA LEU A 69 -11.88 -18.37 17.96
C LEU A 69 -12.96 -18.95 18.89
N SER A 70 -13.73 -18.08 19.55
CA SER A 70 -14.97 -18.50 20.23
C SER A 70 -16.13 -18.61 19.23
N ASP A 71 -17.22 -19.27 19.61
CA ASP A 71 -18.42 -19.36 18.75
C ASP A 71 -18.95 -17.96 18.35
N ASP A 72 -18.99 -17.03 19.30
CA ASP A 72 -19.34 -15.63 19.02
C ASP A 72 -18.40 -14.93 18.02
N ASP A 73 -17.11 -15.31 18.00
CA ASP A 73 -16.14 -14.73 17.08
C ASP A 73 -16.41 -15.23 15.67
N VAL A 74 -16.64 -16.53 15.56
CA VAL A 74 -17.00 -17.19 14.32
C VAL A 74 -18.29 -16.59 13.76
N ASP A 75 -19.32 -16.38 14.58
CA ASP A 75 -20.58 -15.77 14.13
C ASP A 75 -20.41 -14.32 13.68
N ALA A 76 -19.49 -13.56 14.28
CA ALA A 76 -19.16 -12.21 13.82
C ALA A 76 -18.38 -12.22 12.50
N ILE A 77 -17.42 -13.14 12.32
CA ILE A 77 -16.71 -13.31 11.04
C ILE A 77 -17.68 -13.70 9.93
N MET A 78 -18.50 -14.73 10.15
CA MET A 78 -19.48 -15.17 9.16
C MET A 78 -20.43 -14.03 8.80
N HIS A 79 -20.89 -13.25 9.77
CA HIS A 79 -21.76 -12.11 9.50
C HIS A 79 -21.15 -11.05 8.56
N VAL A 80 -19.82 -10.89 8.58
CA VAL A 80 -19.12 -9.88 7.79
C VAL A 80 -18.63 -10.44 6.44
N LEU A 81 -18.12 -11.68 6.43
CA LEU A 81 -17.45 -12.28 5.27
C LEU A 81 -18.32 -13.21 4.43
N ASP A 82 -19.39 -13.79 4.99
CA ASP A 82 -20.34 -14.61 4.24
C ASP A 82 -21.31 -13.68 3.47
N ARG A 83 -20.91 -13.28 2.26
CA ARG A 83 -21.62 -12.26 1.48
C ARG A 83 -22.98 -12.73 0.97
N ASN A 84 -23.11 -14.03 0.69
CA ASN A 84 -24.31 -14.65 0.12
C ASN A 84 -25.13 -15.46 1.14
N GLY A 85 -24.61 -15.69 2.35
CA GLY A 85 -25.31 -16.42 3.41
C GLY A 85 -25.31 -17.94 3.21
N GLU A 86 -24.40 -18.45 2.37
CA GLU A 86 -24.32 -19.88 2.03
C GLU A 86 -23.44 -20.67 3.01
N GLY A 87 -22.92 -20.04 4.06
CA GLY A 87 -22.02 -20.67 5.03
C GLY A 87 -20.59 -20.86 4.50
N MET A 88 -20.28 -20.20 3.39
CA MET A 88 -19.01 -20.23 2.70
C MET A 88 -18.37 -18.84 2.74
N LEU A 89 -17.04 -18.78 2.78
CA LEU A 89 -16.32 -17.51 2.77
C LEU A 89 -15.11 -17.59 1.84
N ASP A 90 -14.72 -16.44 1.31
CA ASP A 90 -13.45 -16.32 0.60
C ASP A 90 -12.34 -16.02 1.61
N PRO A 91 -11.36 -16.92 1.81
CA PRO A 91 -10.29 -16.71 2.78
C PRO A 91 -9.51 -15.41 2.57
N VAL A 92 -9.41 -14.96 1.32
CA VAL A 92 -8.68 -13.75 0.96
C VAL A 92 -9.32 -12.52 1.59
N ASP A 93 -10.64 -12.49 1.79
CA ASP A 93 -11.30 -11.37 2.48
C ASP A 93 -10.79 -11.23 3.93
N PHE A 94 -10.57 -12.35 4.62
CA PHE A 94 -10.02 -12.34 5.97
C PHE A 94 -8.53 -11.99 5.97
N ILE A 95 -7.75 -12.53 5.03
CA ILE A 95 -6.32 -12.20 4.88
C ILE A 95 -6.12 -10.71 4.58
N ALA A 96 -6.94 -10.13 3.69
CA ALA A 96 -6.94 -8.71 3.40
C ALA A 96 -7.25 -7.87 4.64
N ALA A 97 -8.21 -8.29 5.48
CA ALA A 97 -8.52 -7.62 6.73
C ALA A 97 -7.35 -7.67 7.74
N LEU A 98 -6.53 -8.73 7.71
CA LEU A 98 -5.35 -8.85 8.57
C LEU A 98 -4.20 -7.89 8.19
N ARG A 99 -4.22 -7.27 7.01
CA ARG A 99 -3.19 -6.30 6.61
C ARG A 99 -3.18 -5.09 7.55
N LEU A 100 -1.98 -4.55 7.78
CA LEU A 100 -1.81 -3.32 8.57
C LEU A 100 -1.98 -2.09 7.67
N ASP A 101 -2.74 -1.12 8.16
CA ASP A 101 -2.78 0.20 7.54
C ASP A 101 -1.43 0.90 7.75
N LEU A 102 -0.69 1.04 6.66
CA LEU A 102 0.59 1.73 6.65
C LEU A 102 0.39 3.25 6.66
N THR A 103 1.28 3.95 7.36
CA THR A 103 1.40 5.41 7.22
C THR A 103 1.79 5.75 5.77
N PRO A 104 1.48 6.97 5.28
CA PRO A 104 1.88 7.41 3.95
C PRO A 104 3.39 7.22 3.68
N MET A 105 4.23 7.51 4.68
CA MET A 105 5.68 7.32 4.59
C MET A 105 6.04 5.84 4.42
N LYS A 106 5.56 4.96 5.30
CA LYS A 106 5.86 3.51 5.22
C LYS A 106 5.41 2.93 3.88
N ARG A 107 4.20 3.24 3.42
CA ARG A 107 3.68 2.77 2.12
C ARG A 107 4.51 3.28 0.96
N THR A 108 4.92 4.55 0.99
CA THR A 108 5.78 5.15 -0.05
C THR A 108 7.06 4.34 -0.23
N TRP A 109 7.70 3.92 0.86
CA TRP A 109 8.91 3.09 0.80
C TRP A 109 8.65 1.68 0.28
N VAL A 110 7.56 1.04 0.70
CA VAL A 110 7.20 -0.29 0.17
C VAL A 110 6.98 -0.23 -1.34
N ILE A 111 6.17 0.72 -1.82
CA ILE A 111 5.91 0.92 -3.26
C ILE A 111 7.22 1.24 -4.01
N ARG A 112 8.05 2.14 -3.46
CA ARG A 112 9.33 2.50 -4.08
C ARG A 112 10.25 1.30 -4.24
N VAL A 113 10.36 0.45 -3.21
CA VAL A 113 11.22 -0.73 -3.26
C VAL A 113 10.69 -1.75 -4.26
N TRP A 114 9.36 -1.96 -4.33
CA TRP A 114 8.75 -2.85 -5.30
C TRP A 114 9.19 -2.54 -6.75
N TYR A 115 9.30 -1.27 -7.10
CA TYR A 115 9.68 -0.82 -8.43
C TYR A 115 11.18 -0.90 -8.76
N ILE A 116 12.02 -1.40 -7.84
CA ILE A 116 13.44 -1.68 -8.09
C ILE A 116 13.62 -3.00 -8.85
N PHE A 117 12.67 -3.92 -8.71
CA PHE A 117 12.74 -5.26 -9.27
C PHE A 117 12.22 -5.34 -10.70
N ASN A 118 12.76 -6.27 -11.47
CA ASN A 118 12.20 -6.60 -12.77
C ASN A 118 10.93 -7.43 -12.56
N GLN A 119 9.81 -6.93 -13.06
CA GLN A 119 8.54 -7.62 -12.99
C GLN A 119 8.41 -8.61 -14.17
N ASN A 120 7.93 -9.80 -13.88
CA ASN A 120 7.49 -10.78 -14.87
C ASN A 120 6.22 -10.27 -15.59
N ARG A 121 5.78 -11.00 -16.62
CA ARG A 121 4.58 -10.61 -17.42
C ARG A 121 3.30 -10.55 -16.59
N ASP A 122 3.21 -11.38 -15.56
CA ASP A 122 2.09 -11.42 -14.61
C ASP A 122 2.25 -10.41 -13.46
N GLY A 123 3.27 -9.55 -13.51
CA GLY A 123 3.55 -8.56 -12.47
C GLY A 123 4.26 -9.12 -11.24
N THR A 124 4.61 -10.42 -11.19
CA THR A 124 5.36 -11.00 -10.07
C THR A 124 6.86 -10.69 -10.17
N ILE A 125 7.60 -10.84 -9.07
CA ILE A 125 9.07 -10.75 -9.06
C ILE A 125 9.68 -12.11 -8.71
N LYS A 126 10.88 -12.40 -9.22
CA LYS A 126 11.58 -13.64 -8.86
C LYS A 126 12.21 -13.52 -7.48
N ILE A 127 12.12 -14.57 -6.68
CA ILE A 127 12.73 -14.62 -5.35
C ILE A 127 14.25 -14.47 -5.44
N ASP A 128 14.88 -15.10 -6.43
CA ASP A 128 16.33 -15.00 -6.64
C ASP A 128 16.79 -13.55 -6.80
N GLU A 129 16.05 -12.72 -7.55
CA GLU A 129 16.36 -11.30 -7.71
C GLU A 129 16.15 -10.51 -6.40
N LEU A 130 15.10 -10.86 -5.64
CA LEU A 130 14.82 -10.26 -4.34
C LEU A 130 15.98 -10.52 -3.36
N VAL A 131 16.43 -11.77 -3.27
CA VAL A 131 17.54 -12.19 -2.39
C VAL A 131 18.86 -11.60 -2.85
N GLU A 132 19.13 -11.55 -4.15
CA GLU A 132 20.37 -10.98 -4.71
C GLU A 132 20.52 -9.48 -4.35
N LYS A 133 19.44 -8.71 -4.41
CA LYS A 133 19.46 -7.27 -4.12
C LYS A 133 19.35 -6.94 -2.63
N PHE A 134 19.03 -7.91 -1.78
CA PHE A 134 18.87 -7.70 -0.35
C PHE A 134 20.21 -7.44 0.33
N ASN A 135 20.30 -6.34 1.09
CA ASN A 135 21.52 -5.95 1.79
C ASN A 135 21.43 -6.22 3.32
N PRO A 136 21.85 -7.40 3.82
CA PRO A 136 21.77 -7.71 5.25
C PRO A 136 22.70 -6.83 6.11
N SER A 137 23.83 -6.36 5.57
CA SER A 137 24.78 -5.51 6.31
C SER A 137 24.22 -4.13 6.63
N GLY A 138 23.22 -3.67 5.87
CA GLY A 138 22.51 -2.43 6.13
C GLY A 138 21.40 -2.55 7.19
N HIS A 139 21.11 -3.75 7.70
CA HIS A 139 20.08 -3.92 8.72
C HIS A 139 20.49 -3.18 10.02
N PRO A 140 19.61 -2.39 10.66
CA PRO A 140 19.95 -1.60 11.85
C PRO A 140 20.62 -2.41 12.97
N ASP A 141 20.14 -3.62 13.24
CA ASP A 141 20.69 -4.49 14.29
C ASP A 141 22.09 -5.03 13.93
N VAL A 142 22.38 -5.19 12.64
CA VAL A 142 23.73 -5.57 12.18
C VAL A 142 24.68 -4.38 12.30
N VAL A 143 24.22 -3.18 11.90
CA VAL A 143 24.99 -1.94 12.06
C VAL A 143 25.33 -1.65 13.52
N LYS A 144 24.45 -2.02 14.46
CA LYS A 144 24.71 -1.93 15.91
C LYS A 144 25.57 -3.07 16.48
N GLY A 145 25.79 -4.14 15.71
CA GLY A 145 26.48 -5.35 16.17
C GLY A 145 25.63 -6.25 17.09
N GLU A 146 24.31 -6.08 17.09
CA GLU A 146 23.35 -6.89 17.87
C GLU A 146 23.04 -8.22 17.16
N ARG A 147 23.18 -8.27 15.83
CA ARG A 147 22.99 -9.47 14.99
C ARG A 147 24.10 -9.60 13.95
N SER A 148 24.38 -10.81 13.47
CA SER A 148 25.30 -11.00 12.34
C SER A 148 24.59 -10.80 10.99
N GLU A 149 25.36 -10.43 9.96
CA GLU A 149 24.87 -10.37 8.57
C GLU A 149 24.27 -11.70 8.11
N GLN A 150 24.90 -12.80 8.52
CA GLN A 150 24.48 -14.16 8.17
C GLN A 150 23.12 -14.48 8.78
N ASP A 151 22.89 -14.15 10.06
CA ASP A 151 21.61 -14.41 10.72
C ASP A 151 20.45 -13.65 10.05
N VAL A 152 20.68 -12.40 9.64
CA VAL A 152 19.67 -11.58 8.96
C VAL A 152 19.39 -12.11 7.55
N ARG A 153 20.43 -12.56 6.84
CA ARG A 153 20.29 -13.17 5.52
C ARG A 153 19.49 -14.48 5.60
N GLU A 154 19.86 -15.38 6.51
CA GLU A 154 19.18 -16.66 6.69
C GLU A 154 17.72 -16.48 7.07
N GLU A 155 17.40 -15.51 7.94
CA GLU A 155 16.01 -15.18 8.28
C GLU A 155 15.22 -14.68 7.05
N PHE A 156 15.83 -13.80 6.25
CA PHE A 156 15.19 -13.26 5.04
C PHE A 156 14.97 -14.35 3.98
N GLU A 157 15.95 -15.21 3.74
CA GLU A 157 15.82 -16.35 2.81
C GLU A 157 14.81 -17.39 3.32
N ALA A 158 14.80 -17.67 4.63
CA ALA A 158 13.81 -18.53 5.24
C ALA A 158 12.39 -17.96 5.13
N THR A 159 12.26 -16.64 4.98
CA THR A 159 10.95 -16.00 4.76
C THR A 159 10.36 -16.38 3.40
N PHE A 160 11.16 -16.33 2.33
CA PHE A 160 10.72 -16.56 0.96
C PHE A 160 11.18 -17.93 0.46
N ASN A 161 10.55 -18.99 0.97
CA ASN A 161 10.95 -20.37 0.70
C ASN A 161 9.93 -21.12 -0.16
N SER A 162 10.29 -22.33 -0.62
CA SER A 162 9.43 -23.16 -1.49
C SER A 162 8.11 -23.62 -0.86
N THR A 163 7.97 -23.54 0.46
CA THR A 163 6.72 -23.86 1.18
C THR A 163 5.71 -22.73 1.07
N THR A 164 6.17 -21.48 1.21
CA THR A 164 5.31 -20.29 1.09
C THR A 164 5.20 -19.79 -0.33
N ASN A 165 6.21 -20.03 -1.17
CA ASN A 165 6.32 -19.56 -2.54
C ASN A 165 6.84 -20.69 -3.45
N PRO A 166 6.03 -21.74 -3.70
CA PRO A 166 6.45 -22.92 -4.47
C PRO A 166 6.82 -22.58 -5.93
N ASP A 167 6.24 -21.51 -6.48
CA ASP A 167 6.46 -21.09 -7.86
C ASP A 167 7.75 -20.26 -8.04
N GLY A 168 8.50 -20.00 -6.97
CA GLY A 168 9.75 -19.22 -7.00
C GLY A 168 9.56 -17.72 -7.28
N VAL A 169 8.32 -17.25 -7.20
CA VAL A 169 7.94 -15.86 -7.44
C VAL A 169 7.16 -15.28 -6.25
N ILE A 170 7.17 -13.95 -6.16
CA ILE A 170 6.44 -13.17 -5.15
C ILE A 170 5.52 -12.20 -5.88
N THR A 171 4.26 -12.17 -5.45
CA THR A 171 3.30 -11.16 -5.92
C THR A 171 3.53 -9.83 -5.20
N ARG A 172 3.03 -8.74 -5.77
CA ARG A 172 3.04 -7.43 -5.10
C ARG A 172 2.34 -7.48 -3.75
N GLN A 173 1.21 -8.18 -3.70
CA GLN A 173 0.43 -8.33 -2.49
C GLN A 173 1.22 -9.04 -1.39
N GLU A 174 1.90 -10.15 -1.71
CA GLU A 174 2.75 -10.87 -0.75
C GLU A 174 3.91 -9.99 -0.24
N PHE A 175 4.50 -9.19 -1.13
CA PHE A 175 5.56 -8.25 -0.76
C PHE A 175 5.05 -7.14 0.18
N GLU A 176 3.91 -6.55 -0.13
CA GLU A 176 3.26 -5.53 0.71
C GLU A 176 2.82 -6.11 2.06
N GLU A 177 2.29 -7.33 2.08
CA GLU A 177 1.92 -8.06 3.31
C GLU A 177 3.12 -8.29 4.22
N TYR A 178 4.23 -8.82 3.68
CA TYR A 178 5.47 -9.00 4.42
C TYR A 178 5.97 -7.69 5.02
N TYR A 179 6.07 -6.63 4.22
CA TYR A 179 6.54 -5.34 4.72
C TYR A 179 5.54 -4.64 5.64
N SER A 180 4.25 -4.99 5.57
CA SER A 180 3.27 -4.52 6.55
C SER A 180 3.57 -5.06 7.95
N CYS A 181 3.97 -6.35 8.05
CA CYS A 181 4.42 -6.95 9.31
C CYS A 181 5.73 -6.31 9.81
N VAL A 182 6.71 -6.14 8.92
CA VAL A 182 8.00 -5.48 9.24
C VAL A 182 7.77 -4.03 9.69
N ALA A 183 6.82 -3.33 9.08
CA ALA A 183 6.43 -1.99 9.48
C ALA A 183 5.76 -1.94 10.86
N GLY A 184 5.00 -2.97 11.23
CA GLY A 184 4.40 -3.12 12.57
C GLY A 184 5.43 -3.38 13.67
N LEU A 185 6.59 -3.93 13.30
CA LEU A 185 7.77 -4.12 14.17
C LEU A 185 8.52 -2.83 14.49
N CYS A 186 8.42 -1.84 13.62
CA CYS A 186 9.14 -0.59 13.76
C CYS A 186 8.33 0.38 14.65
N PRO A 187 8.96 0.98 15.69
CA PRO A 187 8.25 1.85 16.63
C PRO A 187 7.68 3.12 15.98
N ASP A 188 8.34 3.62 14.94
CA ASP A 188 7.95 4.82 14.21
C ASP A 188 8.34 4.72 12.72
N ASP A 189 7.88 5.69 11.92
CA ASP A 189 8.20 5.76 10.50
C ASP A 189 9.71 5.95 10.26
N SER A 190 10.42 6.71 11.10
CA SER A 190 11.85 6.95 10.93
C SER A 190 12.64 5.64 11.02
N SER A 191 12.31 4.81 12.01
CA SER A 191 12.94 3.52 12.23
C SER A 191 12.69 2.56 11.06
N PHE A 192 11.48 2.57 10.50
CA PHE A 192 11.16 1.79 9.31
C PHE A 192 11.90 2.29 8.08
N VAL A 193 11.97 3.60 7.90
CA VAL A 193 12.69 4.20 6.76
C VAL A 193 14.19 3.90 6.85
N ASP A 194 14.79 4.00 8.03
CA ASP A 194 16.21 3.67 8.24
C ASP A 194 16.48 2.19 7.92
N LEU A 195 15.59 1.30 8.36
CA LEU A 195 15.63 -0.12 7.98
C LEU A 195 15.58 -0.29 6.45
N MET A 196 14.55 0.28 5.80
CA MET A 196 14.33 0.14 4.36
C MET A 196 15.49 0.72 3.54
N ARG A 197 16.06 1.86 3.94
CA ARG A 197 17.23 2.47 3.28
C ARG A 197 18.47 1.59 3.38
N GLY A 198 18.68 0.98 4.56
CA GLY A 198 19.84 0.12 4.80
C GLY A 198 19.77 -1.18 4.00
N ILE A 199 18.62 -1.86 4.05
CA ILE A 199 18.44 -3.16 3.39
C ILE A 199 18.15 -3.05 1.87
N TRP A 200 17.69 -1.88 1.40
CA TRP A 200 17.43 -1.59 -0.02
C TRP A 200 18.15 -0.30 -0.49
N PRO A 201 19.48 -0.27 -0.55
CA PRO A 201 20.23 0.95 -0.90
C PRO A 201 19.95 1.47 -2.32
N THR A 202 19.57 0.58 -3.23
CA THR A 202 19.18 0.90 -4.62
C THR A 202 17.91 1.74 -4.70
N ALA A 203 17.04 1.69 -3.67
CA ALA A 203 15.83 2.51 -3.57
C ALA A 203 16.13 4.01 -3.43
N VAL A 204 17.28 4.31 -2.83
CA VAL A 204 17.71 5.66 -2.46
C VAL A 204 18.65 6.24 -3.51
N SER A 205 19.36 5.38 -4.24
CA SER A 205 20.53 5.76 -5.03
C SER A 205 20.19 6.58 -6.27
N VAL A 206 20.83 7.74 -6.39
CA VAL A 206 21.05 8.46 -7.65
C VAL A 206 22.37 7.94 -8.26
N PRO A 207 22.47 7.68 -9.58
CA PRO A 207 23.74 7.30 -10.16
C PRO A 207 24.75 8.48 -10.15
N SER A 208 25.90 8.25 -9.49
CA SER A 208 27.15 9.06 -9.38
C SER A 208 27.18 10.17 -8.31
N LYS A 209 28.21 10.38 -7.45
CA LYS A 209 29.63 9.95 -7.32
C LYS A 209 29.94 9.54 -5.86
N PRO A 210 31.05 8.80 -5.58
CA PRO A 210 31.51 8.57 -4.22
C PRO A 210 32.13 9.87 -3.70
N SER A 211 31.50 10.51 -2.72
CA SER A 211 32.11 11.59 -1.95
C SER A 211 31.60 11.52 -0.51
N GLY A 212 32.53 11.84 0.40
CA GLY A 212 32.54 11.38 1.79
C GLY A 212 31.30 11.73 2.61
N SER A 213 31.09 10.90 3.64
CA SER A 213 30.22 11.13 4.81
C SER A 213 29.14 12.20 4.59
N VAL A 214 28.12 11.85 3.78
CA VAL A 214 26.89 12.63 3.74
C VAL A 214 26.20 12.36 5.07
N THR A 215 26.36 13.27 6.02
CA THR A 215 25.44 13.33 7.15
C THR A 215 24.11 13.79 6.57
N MET A 216 23.32 12.83 6.06
CA MET A 216 21.99 13.09 5.50
C MET A 216 21.17 13.75 6.60
N GLN A 217 20.61 14.94 6.32
CA GLN A 217 19.64 15.55 7.23
C GLN A 217 18.47 14.59 7.38
N ARG A 218 18.32 14.06 8.59
CA ARG A 218 17.24 13.15 8.96
C ARG A 218 15.92 13.92 8.81
N ASN A 219 14.96 13.35 8.09
CA ASN A 219 13.63 13.92 8.06
C ASN A 219 12.92 13.47 9.36
N GLU A 220 13.16 14.23 10.44
CA GLU A 220 12.91 13.85 11.84
C GLU A 220 11.44 13.96 12.28
N CYS A 221 10.49 14.08 11.35
CA CYS A 221 9.09 14.40 11.62
C CYS A 221 8.44 13.47 12.67
N ASN A 222 8.87 12.20 12.73
CA ASN A 222 8.33 11.18 13.64
C ASN A 222 9.33 10.67 14.70
N THR A 223 10.49 11.32 14.89
CA THR A 223 11.46 10.87 15.90
C THR A 223 10.98 11.17 17.31
N THR A 224 11.05 10.19 18.22
CA THR A 224 10.82 10.45 19.66
C THR A 224 11.99 11.27 20.22
N PHE A 225 11.71 12.30 21.04
CA PHE A 225 12.76 13.09 21.66
C PHE A 225 13.71 12.21 22.47
N LYS A 226 15.02 12.37 22.25
CA LYS A 226 16.04 11.67 23.03
C LYS A 226 16.52 12.58 24.17
N ALA A 227 16.74 12.01 25.35
CA ALA A 227 17.19 12.76 26.53
C ALA A 227 18.51 13.52 26.29
N ALA A 228 19.35 13.04 25.36
CA ALA A 228 20.64 13.64 25.01
C ALA A 228 20.56 14.84 24.04
N GLN A 229 19.38 15.18 23.49
CA GLN A 229 19.28 16.27 22.49
C GLN A 229 19.42 17.66 23.13
N THR A 230 20.19 18.52 22.47
CA THR A 230 20.33 19.93 22.81
C THR A 230 19.02 20.71 22.57
N ALA A 231 18.89 21.90 23.15
CA ALA A 231 17.72 22.75 22.93
C ALA A 231 17.56 23.15 21.45
N SER A 232 18.67 23.36 20.73
CA SER A 232 18.66 23.69 19.30
C SER A 232 18.18 22.52 18.44
N GLU A 233 18.61 21.30 18.75
CA GLU A 233 18.14 20.09 18.05
C GLU A 233 16.66 19.86 18.28
N LYS A 234 16.18 20.04 19.52
CA LYS A 234 14.74 19.95 19.83
C LYS A 234 13.92 21.00 19.09
N LEU A 235 14.45 22.22 18.95
CA LEU A 235 13.80 23.28 18.19
C LEU A 235 13.70 22.90 16.70
N ALA A 236 14.78 22.40 16.10
CA ALA A 236 14.76 21.94 14.70
C ALA A 236 13.73 20.82 14.46
N VAL A 237 13.67 19.82 15.35
CA VAL A 237 12.63 18.76 15.30
C VAL A 237 11.23 19.35 15.37
N ASN A 238 10.99 20.31 16.27
CA ASN A 238 9.69 20.95 16.39
C ASN A 238 9.30 21.76 15.14
N THR A 239 10.26 22.45 14.53
CA THR A 239 10.05 23.18 13.28
C THR A 239 9.62 22.25 12.16
N VAL A 240 10.33 21.13 11.95
CA VAL A 240 9.97 20.12 10.93
C VAL A 240 8.59 19.54 11.19
N ARG A 241 8.25 19.25 12.46
CA ARG A 241 6.91 18.78 12.83
C ARG A 241 5.82 19.80 12.53
N GLN A 242 6.09 21.08 12.77
CA GLN A 242 5.16 22.15 12.45
C GLN A 242 4.93 22.22 10.94
N TYR A 243 5.98 22.18 10.13
CA TYR A 243 5.86 22.14 8.67
C TYR A 243 5.07 20.93 8.17
N ALA A 244 5.29 19.75 8.77
CA ALA A 244 4.51 18.56 8.45
C ALA A 244 3.03 18.71 8.84
N ALA A 245 2.74 19.34 9.98
CA ALA A 245 1.37 19.63 10.40
C ALA A 245 0.69 20.63 9.45
N ASP A 246 1.39 21.69 9.06
CA ASP A 246 0.90 22.72 8.15
C ASP A 246 0.68 22.17 6.74
N LEU A 247 1.57 21.29 6.26
CA LEU A 247 1.39 20.59 4.98
C LEU A 247 0.15 19.68 5.03
N ASN A 248 -0.01 18.91 6.11
CA ASN A 248 -1.19 18.07 6.30
C ASN A 248 -2.47 18.89 6.34
N GLU A 249 -2.46 20.05 6.99
CA GLU A 249 -3.61 20.95 7.05
C GLU A 249 -3.94 21.56 5.68
N LEU A 250 -2.93 22.04 4.95
CA LEU A 250 -3.09 22.51 3.57
C LEU A 250 -3.69 21.43 2.66
N ILE A 251 -3.16 20.22 2.74
CA ILE A 251 -3.67 19.09 1.96
C ILE A 251 -5.12 18.78 2.34
N ARG A 252 -5.42 18.71 3.64
CA ARG A 252 -6.75 18.35 4.13
C ARG A 252 -7.81 19.39 3.77
N THR A 253 -7.47 20.67 3.84
CA THR A 253 -8.44 21.77 3.68
C THR A 253 -8.54 22.31 2.27
N VAL A 254 -7.46 22.24 1.48
CA VAL A 254 -7.40 22.86 0.15
C VAL A 254 -7.20 21.82 -0.94
N HIS A 255 -6.12 21.02 -0.88
CA HIS A 255 -5.75 20.18 -2.03
C HIS A 255 -6.68 18.98 -2.18
N ARG A 256 -6.92 18.23 -1.10
CA ARG A 256 -7.73 17.01 -1.11
C ARG A 256 -9.17 17.28 -1.55
N PRO A 257 -9.91 18.28 -1.03
CA PRO A 257 -11.25 18.58 -1.52
C PRO A 257 -11.28 18.90 -3.03
N SER A 258 -10.25 19.58 -3.53
CA SER A 258 -10.14 19.94 -4.95
C SER A 258 -9.98 18.73 -5.86
N VAL A 259 -9.22 17.71 -5.46
CA VAL A 259 -9.00 16.50 -6.27
C VAL A 259 -10.05 15.41 -6.02
N MET A 260 -10.67 15.39 -4.83
CA MET A 260 -11.69 14.39 -4.48
C MET A 260 -13.08 14.74 -5.03
N GLY A 261 -13.29 15.98 -5.48
CA GLY A 261 -14.55 16.43 -6.07
C GLY A 261 -14.94 15.70 -7.35
N ALA A 262 -13.99 15.07 -8.05
CA ALA A 262 -14.27 14.26 -9.23
C ALA A 262 -13.27 13.10 -9.40
N PRO A 263 -13.72 11.87 -9.72
CA PRO A 263 -12.83 10.71 -9.85
C PRO A 263 -11.66 10.85 -10.82
N TYR A 264 -11.86 11.59 -11.91
CA TYR A 264 -10.80 11.81 -12.90
C TYR A 264 -9.69 12.75 -12.42
N ALA A 265 -9.95 13.63 -11.44
CA ALA A 265 -8.98 14.66 -11.05
C ALA A 265 -7.76 14.06 -10.34
N VAL A 266 -7.97 13.01 -9.52
CA VAL A 266 -6.90 12.25 -8.87
C VAL A 266 -5.96 11.63 -9.92
N ARG A 267 -6.52 10.83 -10.83
CA ARG A 267 -5.73 10.18 -11.90
C ARG A 267 -5.02 11.21 -12.78
N GLN A 268 -5.68 12.30 -13.16
CA GLN A 268 -5.08 13.34 -13.99
C GLN A 268 -3.90 14.05 -13.32
N LEU A 269 -3.94 14.27 -12.00
CA LEU A 269 -2.80 14.82 -11.27
C LEU A 269 -1.65 13.81 -11.25
N SER A 270 -1.95 12.55 -10.94
CA SER A 270 -0.95 11.47 -10.90
C SER A 270 -0.26 11.29 -12.26
N LEU A 271 -1.03 11.26 -13.35
CA LEU A 271 -0.50 11.19 -14.71
C LEU A 271 0.40 12.38 -15.06
N LEU A 272 -0.04 13.60 -14.73
CA LEU A 272 0.76 14.80 -14.98
C LEU A 272 2.12 14.73 -14.27
N LEU A 273 2.16 14.24 -13.03
CA LEU A 273 3.40 14.08 -12.28
C LEU A 273 4.28 12.96 -12.89
N ARG A 274 3.68 11.82 -13.24
CA ARG A 274 4.39 10.68 -13.87
C ARG A 274 4.95 11.01 -15.24
N GLU A 275 4.23 11.79 -16.04
CA GLU A 275 4.69 12.25 -17.36
C GLU A 275 5.95 13.14 -17.24
N MET A 276 6.06 13.88 -16.14
CA MET A 276 7.22 14.73 -15.87
C MET A 276 8.41 13.96 -15.27
N ASP A 277 8.18 12.76 -14.75
CA ASP A 277 9.22 11.86 -14.22
C ASP A 277 9.65 10.82 -15.25
N ASN A 278 10.55 11.23 -16.15
CA ASN A 278 11.10 10.38 -17.19
C ASN A 278 11.88 9.17 -16.63
N GLU A 279 12.46 9.31 -15.43
CA GLU A 279 13.27 8.25 -14.81
C GLU A 279 12.41 7.25 -14.01
N LYS A 280 11.13 7.56 -13.80
CA LYS A 280 10.18 6.77 -13.00
C LYS A 280 10.71 6.47 -11.59
N ARG A 281 11.32 7.48 -10.97
CA ARG A 281 11.95 7.35 -9.64
C ARG A 281 11.11 7.93 -8.52
N PHE A 282 10.00 8.58 -8.84
CA PHE A 282 9.08 9.27 -7.94
C PHE A 282 9.60 10.61 -7.37
N PHE A 283 10.58 11.22 -8.02
CA PHE A 283 11.16 12.50 -7.61
C PHE A 283 11.12 13.51 -8.74
N LEU A 284 10.73 14.74 -8.42
CA LEU A 284 10.73 15.84 -9.37
C LEU A 284 11.53 17.03 -8.80
N PRO A 285 12.24 17.79 -9.65
CA PRO A 285 12.72 19.10 -9.27
C PRO A 285 11.56 19.97 -8.75
N ARG A 286 11.86 20.83 -7.78
CA ARG A 286 10.83 21.56 -7.04
C ARG A 286 9.98 22.49 -7.91
N ASP A 287 10.61 23.20 -8.84
CA ASP A 287 9.96 24.08 -9.81
C ASP A 287 9.04 23.29 -10.76
N VAL A 288 9.50 22.12 -11.21
CA VAL A 288 8.74 21.19 -12.05
C VAL A 288 7.50 20.70 -11.31
N PHE A 289 7.65 20.27 -10.05
CA PHE A 289 6.53 19.86 -9.20
C PHE A 289 5.53 21.01 -9.00
N LEU A 290 5.99 22.20 -8.58
CA LEU A 290 5.12 23.36 -8.38
C LEU A 290 4.37 23.76 -9.65
N GLY A 291 5.03 23.71 -10.81
CA GLY A 291 4.40 23.96 -12.10
C GLY A 291 3.26 22.97 -12.41
N ALA A 292 3.43 21.68 -12.07
CA ALA A 292 2.38 20.67 -12.19
C ALA A 292 1.18 20.98 -11.27
N MET A 293 1.48 21.36 -10.02
CA MET A 293 0.49 21.68 -9.01
C MET A 293 -0.35 22.90 -9.40
N TRP A 294 0.28 23.95 -9.95
CA TRP A 294 -0.42 25.13 -10.48
C TRP A 294 -1.38 24.80 -11.63
N LYS A 295 -0.99 23.91 -12.56
CA LYS A 295 -1.89 23.44 -13.63
C LYS A 295 -3.16 22.80 -13.09
N LYS A 296 -3.10 22.20 -11.89
CA LYS A 296 -4.24 21.61 -11.18
C LYS A 296 -4.85 22.52 -10.13
N ARG A 297 -4.43 23.79 -10.06
CA ARG A 297 -4.89 24.81 -9.09
C ARG A 297 -4.62 24.41 -7.63
N LEU A 298 -3.56 23.65 -7.40
CA LEU A 298 -3.09 23.23 -6.08
C LEU A 298 -1.93 24.15 -5.68
N TYR A 299 -2.23 25.19 -4.91
CA TYR A 299 -1.24 26.19 -4.53
C TYR A 299 -0.66 25.91 -3.14
N PHE A 300 0.62 26.24 -2.97
CA PHE A 300 1.31 26.21 -1.68
C PHE A 300 1.45 27.64 -1.17
N THR A 301 1.07 27.88 0.09
CA THR A 301 1.19 29.19 0.74
C THR A 301 2.64 29.49 1.16
N ASP A 302 3.37 28.47 1.58
CA ASP A 302 4.79 28.53 1.93
C ASP A 302 5.53 27.33 1.31
N ALA A 303 5.87 27.46 0.04
CA ALA A 303 6.43 26.34 -0.71
C ALA A 303 7.85 25.96 -0.26
N GLU A 304 8.60 26.86 0.38
CA GLU A 304 9.97 26.57 0.85
C GLU A 304 9.91 25.58 2.00
N ASP A 305 9.20 25.97 3.07
CA ASP A 305 9.18 25.23 4.30
C ASP A 305 8.36 23.94 4.15
N LEU A 306 7.22 23.99 3.47
CA LEU A 306 6.34 22.81 3.34
C LEU A 306 6.93 21.72 2.44
N LEU A 307 7.64 22.09 1.37
CA LEU A 307 8.21 21.09 0.46
C LEU A 307 9.46 20.43 1.04
N SER A 308 10.10 21.01 2.06
CA SER A 308 11.20 20.36 2.80
C SER A 308 10.75 19.04 3.44
N VAL A 309 9.48 18.93 3.86
CA VAL A 309 8.90 17.70 4.42
C VAL A 309 8.82 16.58 3.37
N LEU A 310 8.72 16.95 2.09
CA LEU A 310 8.66 16.03 0.96
C LEU A 310 10.04 15.74 0.36
N ASP A 311 11.11 16.36 0.87
CA ASP A 311 12.48 16.02 0.47
C ASP A 311 12.96 14.80 1.27
N THR A 312 12.63 13.61 0.77
CA THR A 312 13.03 12.35 1.42
C THR A 312 14.47 11.93 1.08
N ARG A 313 15.15 12.64 0.17
CA ARG A 313 16.54 12.41 -0.25
C ARG A 313 17.53 13.41 0.35
N GLY A 314 17.07 14.58 0.79
CA GLY A 314 17.93 15.68 1.22
C GLY A 314 18.66 16.37 0.06
N ASP A 315 18.17 16.23 -1.17
CA ASP A 315 18.77 16.81 -2.38
C ASP A 315 17.94 18.00 -2.95
N GLY A 316 16.88 18.40 -2.25
CA GLY A 316 15.96 19.45 -2.65
C GLY A 316 14.91 19.00 -3.68
N SER A 317 14.91 17.74 -4.10
CA SER A 317 13.85 17.18 -4.95
C SER A 317 12.60 16.85 -4.13
N VAL A 318 11.44 16.89 -4.78
CA VAL A 318 10.15 16.59 -4.16
C VAL A 318 9.80 15.13 -4.42
N ASP A 319 9.62 14.38 -3.34
CA ASP A 319 9.03 13.04 -3.34
C ASP A 319 7.51 13.14 -3.62
N TYR A 320 7.15 13.14 -4.90
CA TYR A 320 5.76 13.30 -5.28
C TYR A 320 4.92 12.05 -5.00
N LEU A 321 5.55 10.87 -4.85
CA LEU A 321 4.84 9.68 -4.40
C LEU A 321 4.39 9.85 -2.95
N LEU A 322 5.27 10.31 -2.06
CA LEU A 322 4.88 10.65 -0.68
C LEU A 322 3.74 11.68 -0.67
N TYR A 323 3.84 12.74 -1.48
CA TYR A 323 2.77 13.72 -1.61
C TYR A 323 1.43 13.08 -1.99
N LEU A 324 1.40 12.21 -3.01
CA LEU A 324 0.19 11.50 -3.43
C LEU A 324 -0.36 10.59 -2.32
N GLN A 325 0.51 9.92 -1.55
CA GLN A 325 0.11 9.08 -0.42
C GLN A 325 -0.51 9.88 0.74
N ILE A 326 -0.09 11.14 0.94
CA ILE A 326 -0.69 12.04 1.94
C ILE A 326 -1.97 12.67 1.41
N LEU A 327 -2.00 13.01 0.11
CA LEU A 327 -3.12 13.65 -0.55
C LEU A 327 -4.37 12.77 -0.53
N LEU A 328 -4.21 11.50 -0.88
CA LEU A 328 -5.33 10.58 -1.11
C LEU A 328 -5.72 9.83 0.17
N PRO A 329 -7.03 9.68 0.45
CA PRO A 329 -7.46 8.80 1.53
C PRO A 329 -7.12 7.35 1.18
N GLN A 330 -6.88 6.55 2.22
CA GLN A 330 -6.61 5.13 2.04
C GLN A 330 -7.89 4.41 1.65
N ILE A 331 -7.79 3.53 0.64
CA ILE A 331 -8.86 2.60 0.33
C ILE A 331 -8.76 1.44 1.32
N PRO A 332 -9.88 1.02 1.96
CA PRO A 332 -9.88 -0.15 2.83
C PRO A 332 -9.29 -1.39 2.14
N PRO A 333 -8.49 -2.23 2.84
CA PRO A 333 -7.85 -3.40 2.23
C PRO A 333 -8.80 -4.33 1.48
N ALA A 334 -10.02 -4.54 1.99
CA ALA A 334 -11.04 -5.36 1.32
C ALA A 334 -11.41 -4.80 -0.07
N ARG A 335 -11.48 -3.48 -0.22
CA ARG A 335 -11.81 -2.83 -1.50
C ARG A 335 -10.61 -2.79 -2.45
N ILE A 336 -9.39 -2.64 -1.94
CA ILE A 336 -8.18 -2.84 -2.74
C ILE A 336 -8.17 -4.25 -3.32
N MET A 337 -8.43 -5.25 -2.50
CA MET A 337 -8.51 -6.64 -2.95
C MET A 337 -9.62 -6.85 -4.01
N MET A 338 -10.78 -6.18 -3.90
CA MET A 338 -11.80 -6.22 -4.96
C MET A 338 -11.33 -5.56 -6.27
N ILE A 339 -10.54 -4.48 -6.19
CA ILE A 339 -9.94 -3.83 -7.37
C ILE A 339 -8.85 -4.71 -7.98
N GLU A 340 -8.04 -5.38 -7.15
CA GLU A 340 -7.02 -6.34 -7.59
C GLU A 340 -7.65 -7.56 -8.28
N ARG A 341 -8.77 -8.08 -7.75
CA ARG A 341 -9.58 -9.12 -8.41
C ARG A 341 -10.01 -8.72 -9.81
N LEU A 342 -10.55 -7.51 -9.91
CA LEU A 342 -10.95 -6.94 -11.18
C LEU A 342 -9.74 -6.81 -12.13
N TRP A 343 -8.60 -6.33 -11.61
CA TRP A 343 -7.34 -6.23 -12.36
C TRP A 343 -6.91 -7.59 -12.92
N GLU A 344 -7.14 -8.68 -12.17
CA GLU A 344 -6.83 -10.03 -12.60
C GLU A 344 -7.59 -10.52 -13.84
N LEU A 345 -8.75 -9.94 -14.13
CA LEU A 345 -9.58 -10.33 -15.29
C LEU A 345 -9.09 -9.78 -16.63
N PHE A 346 -8.16 -8.84 -16.62
CA PHE A 346 -7.67 -8.21 -17.83
C PHE A 346 -6.37 -8.84 -18.34
N PRO A 347 -6.21 -8.99 -19.67
CA PRO A 347 -4.96 -9.42 -20.27
C PRO A 347 -3.88 -8.35 -20.09
N LYS A 348 -2.80 -8.68 -19.39
CA LYS A 348 -1.62 -7.82 -19.23
C LYS A 348 -0.58 -8.09 -20.32
N ASP A 349 0.19 -7.06 -20.64
CA ASP A 349 1.40 -7.20 -21.45
C ASP A 349 2.61 -7.63 -20.62
N ILE A 350 3.78 -7.63 -21.25
CA ILE A 350 5.03 -8.09 -20.60
C ILE A 350 5.46 -7.23 -19.41
N CYS A 351 4.93 -6.02 -19.30
CA CYS A 351 5.24 -5.08 -18.23
C CYS A 351 4.15 -5.08 -17.14
N GLY A 352 3.20 -6.03 -17.18
CA GLY A 352 2.07 -6.06 -16.25
C GLY A 352 1.06 -4.94 -16.49
N THR A 353 1.07 -4.28 -17.65
CA THR A 353 0.16 -3.17 -17.97
C THR A 353 -0.97 -3.60 -18.90
N ILE A 354 -2.08 -2.88 -18.89
CA ILE A 354 -3.24 -3.18 -19.75
C ILE A 354 -3.35 -2.12 -20.85
N ASP A 355 -3.82 -2.53 -22.03
CA ASP A 355 -4.22 -1.59 -23.08
C ASP A 355 -5.50 -0.84 -22.67
N ILE A 356 -5.48 0.48 -22.73
CA ILE A 356 -6.65 1.29 -22.35
C ILE A 356 -7.93 0.94 -23.12
N MET A 357 -7.80 0.38 -24.34
CA MET A 357 -8.96 -0.06 -25.12
C MET A 357 -9.68 -1.25 -24.47
N GLU A 358 -8.98 -2.04 -23.67
CA GLU A 358 -9.56 -3.20 -22.97
C GLU A 358 -10.50 -2.77 -21.86
N ILE A 359 -10.15 -1.71 -21.12
CA ILE A 359 -11.07 -1.18 -20.10
C ILE A 359 -12.24 -0.43 -20.75
N HIS A 360 -12.03 0.23 -21.90
CA HIS A 360 -13.11 0.90 -22.63
C HIS A 360 -14.15 -0.07 -23.16
N SER A 361 -13.73 -1.25 -23.63
CA SER A 361 -14.64 -2.25 -24.21
C SER A 361 -15.46 -2.98 -23.15
N ARG A 362 -14.96 -3.10 -21.92
CA ARG A 362 -15.61 -3.86 -20.83
C ARG A 362 -16.37 -3.01 -19.81
N PHE A 363 -16.15 -1.70 -19.77
CA PHE A 363 -16.80 -0.83 -18.78
C PHE A 363 -18.27 -0.53 -19.13
N HIS A 364 -19.14 -0.74 -18.16
CA HIS A 364 -20.58 -0.51 -18.23
C HIS A 364 -20.98 0.66 -17.33
N ALA A 365 -21.29 1.79 -17.96
CA ALA A 365 -21.83 2.96 -17.29
C ALA A 365 -23.33 2.82 -17.03
N LYS A 366 -23.81 3.28 -15.87
CA LYS A 366 -25.23 3.32 -15.51
C LYS A 366 -26.01 4.38 -16.31
N ASP A 367 -25.33 5.46 -16.70
CA ASP A 367 -25.88 6.61 -17.40
C ASP A 367 -24.81 7.31 -18.25
N GLY A 368 -25.22 8.35 -18.99
CA GLY A 368 -24.32 9.13 -19.82
C GLY A 368 -23.30 9.96 -19.03
N GLU A 369 -23.62 10.34 -17.79
CA GLU A 369 -22.72 11.13 -16.94
C GLU A 369 -21.53 10.28 -16.48
N GLU A 370 -21.79 9.07 -15.97
CA GLU A 370 -20.75 8.11 -15.59
C GLU A 370 -19.91 7.70 -16.80
N LYS A 371 -20.53 7.52 -17.97
CA LYS A 371 -19.81 7.22 -19.22
C LYS A 371 -18.85 8.35 -19.60
N ASN A 372 -19.33 9.60 -19.56
CA ASN A 372 -18.51 10.77 -19.88
C ASN A 372 -17.37 10.96 -18.88
N ALA A 373 -17.66 10.77 -17.58
CA ALA A 373 -16.64 10.82 -16.54
C ALA A 373 -15.56 9.75 -16.75
N PHE A 374 -15.95 8.52 -17.05
CA PHE A 374 -15.04 7.42 -17.36
C PHE A 374 -14.19 7.74 -18.60
N LEU A 375 -14.79 8.12 -19.73
CA LEU A 375 -14.04 8.42 -20.95
C LEU A 375 -13.10 9.63 -20.80
N SER A 376 -13.50 10.64 -20.02
CA SER A 376 -12.65 11.79 -19.70
C SER A 376 -11.49 11.40 -18.78
N ALA A 377 -11.75 10.51 -17.83
CA ALA A 377 -10.73 9.99 -16.93
C ALA A 377 -9.75 9.10 -17.66
N TRP A 378 -10.21 8.31 -18.62
CA TRP A 378 -9.46 7.30 -19.36
C TRP A 378 -9.27 7.72 -20.83
N ASP A 379 -8.90 8.99 -21.08
CA ASP A 379 -8.65 9.45 -22.44
C ASP A 379 -7.40 8.76 -23.02
N VAL A 380 -7.59 8.03 -24.12
CA VAL A 380 -6.54 7.32 -24.87
C VAL A 380 -5.37 8.21 -25.24
N ARG A 381 -5.59 9.51 -25.47
CA ARG A 381 -4.56 10.48 -25.86
C ARG A 381 -3.66 10.88 -24.69
N SER A 382 -4.19 10.76 -23.46
CA SER A 382 -3.48 11.08 -22.22
C SER A 382 -2.78 9.86 -21.59
N ALA A 383 -3.11 8.66 -22.06
CA ALA A 383 -2.52 7.43 -21.54
C ALA A 383 -1.07 7.30 -22.03
N ILE A 384 -0.12 7.23 -21.08
CA ILE A 384 1.30 7.08 -21.38
C ILE A 384 1.49 5.78 -22.17
N ASN A 385 1.86 5.90 -23.44
CA ASN A 385 2.00 4.77 -24.37
C ASN A 385 0.74 3.90 -24.53
N ARG A 386 -0.47 4.46 -24.31
CA ARG A 386 -1.73 3.69 -24.33
C ARG A 386 -1.82 2.57 -23.29
N ARG A 387 -0.96 2.61 -22.27
CA ARG A 387 -0.91 1.64 -21.17
C ARG A 387 -1.44 2.25 -19.89
N ILE A 388 -2.06 1.39 -19.08
CA ILE A 388 -2.55 1.74 -17.75
C ILE A 388 -1.99 0.75 -16.73
N THR A 389 -1.79 1.21 -15.50
CA THR A 389 -1.34 0.38 -14.37
C THR A 389 -2.43 0.16 -13.33
N LEU A 390 -2.21 -0.79 -12.42
CA LEU A 390 -3.09 -1.04 -11.27
C LEU A 390 -3.27 0.22 -10.41
N GLU A 391 -2.21 1.02 -10.23
CA GLU A 391 -2.29 2.28 -9.47
C GLU A 391 -3.30 3.25 -10.06
N GLU A 392 -3.36 3.35 -11.39
CA GLU A 392 -4.31 4.26 -12.04
C GLU A 392 -5.75 3.79 -11.82
N LEU A 393 -5.97 2.47 -11.78
CA LEU A 393 -7.28 1.90 -11.47
C LEU A 393 -7.64 2.15 -10.00
N VAL A 394 -6.69 1.97 -9.08
CA VAL A 394 -6.86 2.29 -7.66
C VAL A 394 -7.19 3.77 -7.47
N GLU A 395 -6.45 4.68 -8.12
CA GLU A 395 -6.67 6.13 -8.11
C GLU A 395 -8.07 6.53 -8.60
N TRP A 396 -8.56 5.87 -9.66
CA TRP A 396 -9.91 6.07 -10.16
C TRP A 396 -10.97 5.70 -9.10
N TYR A 397 -10.75 4.61 -8.38
CA TYR A 397 -11.66 4.14 -7.35
C TYR A 397 -11.48 4.81 -5.99
N THR A 398 -10.38 5.51 -5.71
CA THR A 398 -10.15 6.20 -4.43
C THR A 398 -11.31 7.13 -4.02
N PRO A 399 -11.73 8.11 -4.85
CA PRO A 399 -12.83 8.99 -4.50
C PRO A 399 -14.19 8.28 -4.48
N ILE A 400 -14.40 7.31 -5.36
CA ILE A 400 -15.64 6.50 -5.37
C ILE A 400 -15.76 5.73 -4.05
N SER A 401 -14.68 5.06 -3.64
CA SER A 401 -14.58 4.35 -2.37
C SER A 401 -14.85 5.28 -1.19
N ALA A 402 -14.27 6.48 -1.16
CA ALA A 402 -14.49 7.43 -0.07
C ALA A 402 -15.97 7.84 0.11
N THR A 403 -16.80 7.75 -0.94
CA THR A 403 -18.24 8.04 -0.85
C THR A 403 -19.09 6.84 -0.38
N ILE A 404 -18.54 5.63 -0.43
CA ILE A 404 -19.25 4.39 -0.11
C ILE A 404 -18.94 3.96 1.32
N GLN A 405 -19.99 3.73 2.12
CA GLN A 405 -19.84 3.34 3.53
C GLN A 405 -19.57 1.84 3.70
N LEU A 406 -20.30 0.98 3.00
CA LEU A 406 -20.23 -0.47 3.17
C LEU A 406 -19.46 -1.14 2.03
N ASP A 407 -18.60 -2.10 2.34
CA ASP A 407 -17.83 -2.84 1.33
C ASP A 407 -18.71 -3.64 0.38
N LYS A 408 -19.87 -4.11 0.86
CA LYS A 408 -20.89 -4.76 0.01
C LYS A 408 -21.42 -3.84 -1.09
N ASP A 409 -21.60 -2.55 -0.80
CA ASP A 409 -22.09 -1.60 -1.79
C ASP A 409 -21.00 -1.28 -2.83
N PHE A 410 -19.73 -1.30 -2.43
CA PHE A 410 -18.59 -1.18 -3.33
C PHE A 410 -18.47 -2.40 -4.26
N ASP A 411 -18.66 -3.61 -3.72
CA ASP A 411 -18.71 -4.85 -4.49
C ASP A 411 -19.83 -4.81 -5.54
N ILE A 412 -21.05 -4.42 -5.15
CA ILE A 412 -22.19 -4.25 -6.08
C ILE A 412 -21.85 -3.25 -7.19
N LEU A 413 -21.18 -2.14 -6.85
CA LEU A 413 -20.76 -1.14 -7.83
C LEU A 413 -19.78 -1.74 -8.85
N LEU A 414 -18.75 -2.48 -8.40
CA LEU A 414 -17.79 -3.12 -9.29
C LEU A 414 -18.46 -4.18 -10.18
N LYS A 415 -19.29 -5.04 -9.60
CA LYS A 415 -20.04 -6.06 -10.36
C LYS A 415 -20.87 -5.44 -11.48
N ARG A 416 -21.55 -4.32 -11.19
CA ARG A 416 -22.32 -3.57 -12.19
C ARG A 416 -21.43 -2.97 -13.28
N GLN A 417 -20.34 -2.31 -12.91
CA GLN A 417 -19.46 -1.62 -13.85
C GLN A 417 -18.71 -2.58 -14.80
N TRP A 418 -18.48 -3.82 -14.39
CA TRP A 418 -17.63 -4.75 -15.14
C TRP A 418 -18.32 -6.07 -15.49
N SER A 419 -19.62 -6.17 -15.27
CA SER A 419 -20.42 -7.38 -15.52
C SER A 419 -19.82 -8.63 -14.87
N LEU A 420 -19.38 -8.49 -13.61
CA LEU A 420 -18.83 -9.60 -12.83
C LEU A 420 -19.97 -10.44 -12.23
N GLU A 421 -19.79 -11.75 -12.20
CA GLU A 421 -20.74 -12.69 -11.58
C GLU A 421 -20.75 -12.59 -10.04
#